data_AF-A0A7C5TYR3-F1
#
_entry.id   AF-A0A7C5TYR3-F1
#
_cell.length_a   1.000
_cell.length_b   1.000
_cell.length_c   1.000
_cell.angle_alpha   90.00
_cell.angle_beta   90.00
_cell.angle_gamma   90.00
#
_symmetry.space_group_name_H-M   'P 1'
#
loop_
_entity.id
_entity.type
_entity.pdbx_description
1 polymer ?
#
loop_
_entity_poly.entity_id
_entity_poly.type
_entity_poly.pdbx_seq_one_letter_code
_entity_poly.pdbx_strand_id
1 'polypeptide(L)'
;AAALNRSRLRRHGNVPNALRALWEEAGVPPVPGIDEIRWAGTPPLTRAVSRPVADGLFLIGDAAAYEEPFTGEGMTWAIASAVAVAPLAAEAAREWHPALAHRWAVRHRRLLGWRRWRCRLLAQLVRSPGMVGVTARLLQSMPGLGSSLAASLTGSPRVPEAGP
;
A
#
# COMPACT_ATOMS: atom_id res chain seq x y z
N ALA A 1 -3.09 -14.27 13.22
CA ALA A 1 -2.28 -14.03 11.99
C ALA A 1 -1.16 -13.05 12.32
N ALA A 2 0.05 -13.26 11.81
CA ALA A 2 1.21 -12.39 12.06
C ALA A 2 1.98 -12.15 10.75
N ALA A 3 2.63 -11.00 10.63
CA ALA A 3 3.44 -10.66 9.46
C ALA A 3 4.90 -11.10 9.68
N LEU A 4 5.47 -11.83 8.73
CA LEU A 4 6.87 -12.25 8.75
C LEU A 4 7.61 -11.73 7.52
N ASN A 5 8.81 -11.19 7.72
CA ASN A 5 9.59 -10.61 6.63
C ASN A 5 10.07 -11.70 5.64
N ARG A 6 9.77 -11.52 4.35
CA ARG A 6 10.15 -12.46 3.28
C ARG A 6 11.66 -12.69 3.19
N SER A 7 12.49 -11.68 3.46
CA SER A 7 13.95 -11.84 3.43
C SER A 7 14.46 -12.81 4.51
N ARG A 8 13.91 -12.73 5.73
CA ARG A 8 14.19 -13.69 6.81
C ARG A 8 13.75 -15.10 6.42
N LEU A 9 12.54 -15.26 5.90
CA LEU A 9 12.06 -16.56 5.42
C LEU A 9 13.00 -17.17 4.38
N ARG A 10 13.47 -16.37 3.41
CA ARG A 10 14.43 -16.84 2.40
C ARG A 10 15.79 -17.19 2.99
N ARG A 11 16.26 -16.42 3.97
CA ARG A 11 17.54 -16.65 4.66
C ARG A 11 17.54 -17.96 5.47
N HIS A 12 16.44 -18.28 6.13
CA HIS A 12 16.32 -19.45 7.02
C HIS A 12 15.63 -20.66 6.36
N GLY A 13 15.20 -20.53 5.11
CA GLY A 13 14.66 -21.60 4.26
C GLY A 13 13.22 -22.02 4.57
N ASN A 14 12.83 -22.06 5.86
CA ASN A 14 11.50 -22.47 6.29
C ASN A 14 10.99 -21.60 7.45
N VAL A 15 9.67 -21.68 7.72
CA VAL A 15 9.00 -20.89 8.76
C VAL A 15 9.49 -21.24 10.17
N PRO A 16 9.62 -22.52 10.57
CA PRO A 16 10.13 -22.86 11.90
C PRO A 16 11.50 -22.26 12.21
N ASN A 17 12.46 -22.35 11.28
CA ASN A 17 13.81 -21.81 11.48
C ASN A 17 13.81 -20.29 11.56
N ALA A 18 13.00 -19.62 10.73
CA ALA A 18 12.88 -18.17 10.77
C ALA A 18 12.28 -17.67 12.11
N LEU A 19 11.32 -18.41 12.67
CA LEU A 19 10.71 -18.09 13.96
C LEU A 19 11.65 -18.38 15.13
N ARG A 20 12.39 -19.49 15.12
CA ARG A 20 13.42 -19.76 16.14
C ARG A 20 14.44 -18.64 16.21
N ALA A 21 14.99 -18.23 15.06
CA ALA A 21 15.95 -17.13 15.02
C ALA A 21 15.33 -15.81 15.51
N LEU A 22 14.07 -15.53 15.16
CA LEU A 22 13.36 -14.34 15.64
C LEU A 22 13.13 -14.36 17.14
N TRP A 23 12.74 -15.51 17.69
CA TRP A 23 12.50 -15.70 19.12
C TRP A 23 13.79 -15.63 19.92
N GLU A 24 14.86 -16.24 19.43
CA GLU A 24 16.20 -16.14 20.03
C GLU A 24 16.67 -14.68 20.08
N GLU A 25 16.53 -13.93 18.99
CA GLU A 25 16.83 -12.49 18.95
C GLU A 25 15.93 -11.67 19.90
N ALA A 26 14.69 -12.11 20.13
CA ALA A 26 13.75 -11.47 21.03
C ALA A 26 13.86 -11.95 22.49
N GLY A 27 14.76 -12.89 22.80
CA GLY A 27 14.90 -13.47 24.14
C GLY A 27 13.73 -14.38 24.57
N VAL A 28 12.96 -14.88 23.60
CA VAL A 28 11.84 -15.79 23.85
C VAL A 28 12.37 -17.23 23.95
N PRO A 29 12.01 -17.99 25.00
CA PRO A 29 12.47 -19.37 25.17
C PRO A 29 11.98 -20.29 24.04
N PRO A 30 12.68 -21.42 23.79
CA PRO A 30 12.32 -22.34 22.72
C PRO A 30 10.88 -22.84 22.88
N VAL A 31 10.09 -22.73 21.80
CA VAL A 31 8.72 -23.26 21.76
C VAL A 31 8.77 -24.70 21.23
N PRO A 32 8.40 -25.71 22.04
CA PRO A 32 8.38 -27.11 21.61
C PRO A 32 7.28 -27.36 20.55
N GLY A 33 7.46 -28.39 19.72
CA GLY A 33 6.46 -28.81 18.73
C GLY A 33 6.34 -27.91 17.49
N ILE A 34 7.24 -26.93 17.31
CA ILE A 34 7.17 -25.97 16.18
C ILE A 34 7.26 -26.64 14.80
N ASP A 35 7.97 -27.77 14.70
CA ASP A 35 8.15 -28.52 13.45
C ASP A 35 6.88 -29.30 13.04
N GLU A 36 6.00 -29.56 14.00
CA GLU A 36 4.74 -30.31 13.80
C GLU A 36 3.60 -29.39 13.36
N ILE A 37 3.76 -28.07 13.51
CA ILE A 37 2.77 -27.07 13.12
C ILE A 37 2.74 -26.95 11.59
N ARG A 38 1.55 -27.09 11.00
CA ARG A 38 1.33 -26.75 9.59
C ARG A 38 1.24 -25.24 9.43
N TRP A 39 2.28 -24.67 8.82
CA TRP A 39 2.34 -23.24 8.52
C TRP A 39 1.59 -22.91 7.24
N ALA A 40 0.59 -22.04 7.35
CA ALA A 40 -0.10 -21.43 6.21
C ALA A 40 0.35 -19.98 6.06
N GLY A 41 0.90 -19.64 4.90
CA GLY A 41 1.23 -18.26 4.53
C GLY A 41 0.13 -17.64 3.70
N THR A 42 -0.24 -16.40 3.99
CA THR A 42 -1.02 -15.58 3.06
C THR A 42 -0.04 -14.94 2.07
N PRO A 43 -0.31 -14.98 0.75
CA PRO A 43 0.49 -14.23 -0.21
C PRO A 43 0.52 -12.73 0.15
N PRO A 44 1.56 -12.00 -0.29
CA PRO A 44 1.70 -10.58 0.02
C PRO A 44 0.46 -9.82 -0.44
N LEU A 45 -0.12 -9.05 0.48
CA LEU A 45 -1.31 -8.24 0.22
C LEU A 45 -1.04 -7.18 -0.85
N THR A 46 0.17 -6.61 -0.86
CA THR A 46 0.58 -5.59 -1.82
C THR A 46 0.73 -6.17 -3.23
N ARG A 47 -0.24 -5.89 -4.10
CA ARG A 47 -0.24 -6.30 -5.51
C ARG A 47 -0.46 -5.08 -6.39
N ALA A 48 0.43 -4.85 -7.34
CA ALA A 48 0.22 -3.86 -8.40
C ALA A 48 -0.10 -4.59 -9.71
N VAL A 49 -1.22 -4.25 -10.35
CA VAL A 49 -1.48 -4.70 -11.72
C VAL A 49 -0.76 -3.74 -12.68
N SER A 50 0.07 -4.28 -13.58
CA SER A 50 0.84 -3.50 -14.55
C SER A 50 -0.05 -2.84 -15.62
N ARG A 51 -1.24 -3.41 -15.87
CA ARG A 51 -2.26 -2.90 -16.79
C ARG A 51 -3.62 -2.89 -16.10
N PRO A 52 -4.12 -1.73 -15.60
CA PRO A 52 -5.41 -1.62 -14.93
C PRO A 52 -6.59 -1.61 -15.94
N VAL A 53 -6.43 -2.28 -17.10
CA VAL A 53 -7.38 -2.22 -18.21
C VAL A 53 -7.26 -3.45 -19.10
N ALA A 54 -8.39 -3.90 -19.62
CA ALA A 54 -8.52 -4.90 -20.69
C ALA A 54 -9.64 -4.44 -21.64
N ASP A 55 -9.87 -5.16 -22.75
CA ASP A 55 -10.96 -4.85 -23.66
C ASP A 55 -12.31 -4.94 -22.95
N GLY A 56 -13.09 -3.86 -22.99
CA GLY A 56 -14.36 -3.72 -22.29
C GLY A 56 -14.25 -3.52 -20.77
N LEU A 57 -13.06 -3.45 -20.19
CA LEU A 57 -12.87 -3.52 -18.74
C LEU A 57 -11.91 -2.48 -18.20
N PHE A 58 -12.37 -1.65 -17.27
CA PHE A 58 -11.54 -0.78 -16.45
C PHE A 58 -11.41 -1.34 -15.03
N LEU A 59 -10.17 -1.52 -14.55
CA LEU A 59 -9.91 -1.88 -13.16
C LEU A 59 -9.74 -0.62 -12.32
N ILE A 60 -10.35 -0.59 -11.13
CA ILE A 60 -10.23 0.47 -10.12
C ILE A 60 -10.03 -0.11 -8.72
N GLY A 61 -9.60 0.72 -7.77
CA GLY A 61 -9.41 0.32 -6.37
C GLY A 61 -8.46 -0.88 -6.22
N ASP A 62 -8.79 -1.78 -5.29
CA ASP A 62 -7.98 -2.96 -4.99
C ASP A 62 -7.84 -3.92 -6.18
N ALA A 63 -8.77 -3.87 -7.15
CA ALA A 63 -8.66 -4.65 -8.38
C ALA A 63 -7.54 -4.12 -9.30
N ALA A 64 -7.24 -2.82 -9.25
CA ALA A 64 -6.18 -2.19 -10.04
C ALA A 64 -4.82 -2.16 -9.34
N ALA A 65 -4.81 -1.95 -8.02
CA ALA A 65 -3.68 -2.27 -7.15
C ALA A 65 -4.09 -2.14 -5.69
N TYR A 66 -3.60 -3.07 -4.87
CA TYR A 66 -3.64 -2.96 -3.42
C TYR A 66 -2.29 -2.43 -2.93
N GLU A 67 -2.26 -1.24 -2.34
CA GLU A 67 -1.08 -0.71 -1.63
C GLU A 67 -1.41 -0.49 -0.15
N GLU A 68 -0.43 -0.85 0.70
CA GLU A 68 -0.51 -1.14 2.15
C GLU A 68 -1.56 -0.38 3.01
N PRO A 69 -2.21 -1.07 3.99
CA PRO A 69 -3.37 -0.56 4.73
C PRO A 69 -3.09 0.45 5.85
N PHE A 70 -1.85 0.93 6.00
CA PHE A 70 -1.44 1.65 7.22
C PHE A 70 -1.99 3.09 7.34
N THR A 71 -2.51 3.69 6.28
CA THR A 71 -3.04 5.08 6.30
C THR A 71 -4.53 5.21 5.99
N GLY A 72 -5.25 4.09 5.77
CA GLY A 72 -6.66 4.14 5.39
C GLY A 72 -6.94 4.77 4.01
N GLU A 73 -5.90 5.14 3.24
CA GLU A 73 -6.04 5.84 1.96
C GLU A 73 -6.65 4.98 0.84
N GLY A 74 -6.72 3.66 1.00
CA GLY A 74 -7.24 2.75 -0.02
C GLY A 74 -8.66 3.09 -0.48
N MET A 75 -9.56 3.42 0.46
CA MET A 75 -10.93 3.83 0.13
C MET A 75 -10.95 5.17 -0.61
N THR A 76 -10.16 6.15 -0.19
CA THR A 76 -10.02 7.43 -0.88
C THR A 76 -9.55 7.24 -2.32
N TRP A 77 -8.60 6.33 -2.55
CA TRP A 77 -8.10 6.04 -3.89
C TRP A 77 -9.09 5.27 -4.75
N ALA A 78 -9.86 4.36 -4.16
CA ALA A 78 -10.93 3.65 -4.85
C ALA A 78 -11.99 4.65 -5.32
N ILE A 79 -12.43 5.57 -4.46
CA ILE A 79 -13.40 6.62 -4.79
C ILE A 79 -12.84 7.58 -5.85
N ALA A 80 -11.61 8.06 -5.69
CA ALA A 80 -10.98 8.94 -6.67
C ALA A 80 -10.84 8.27 -8.04
N SER A 81 -10.54 6.97 -8.07
CA SER A 81 -10.47 6.19 -9.31
C SER A 81 -11.85 5.99 -9.93
N ALA A 82 -12.89 5.74 -9.12
CA ALA A 82 -14.27 5.61 -9.58
C ALA A 82 -14.77 6.92 -10.25
N VAL A 83 -14.56 8.07 -9.59
CA VAL A 83 -14.90 9.39 -10.15
C VAL A 83 -14.13 9.65 -11.44
N ALA A 84 -12.84 9.29 -11.50
CA ALA A 84 -12.01 9.51 -12.67
C ALA A 84 -12.36 8.62 -13.87
N VAL A 85 -12.85 7.39 -13.64
CA VAL A 85 -13.22 6.44 -14.70
C VAL A 85 -14.65 6.62 -15.20
N ALA A 86 -15.56 7.13 -14.36
CA ALA A 86 -16.98 7.32 -14.70
C ALA A 86 -17.26 7.90 -16.11
N PRO A 87 -16.62 9.00 -16.55
CA PRO A 87 -16.85 9.53 -17.90
C PRO A 87 -16.35 8.58 -19.01
N LEU A 88 -15.25 7.86 -18.79
CA LEU A 88 -14.72 6.88 -19.74
C LEU A 88 -15.62 5.63 -19.80
N ALA A 89 -16.19 5.23 -18.67
CA ALA A 89 -17.14 4.14 -18.58
C ALA A 89 -18.45 4.47 -19.32
N ALA A 90 -18.95 5.70 -19.19
CA ALA A 90 -20.13 6.17 -19.92
C ALA A 90 -19.90 6.25 -21.45
N GLU A 91 -18.68 6.58 -21.88
CA GLU A 91 -18.28 6.55 -23.29
C GLU A 91 -18.19 5.11 -23.81
N ALA A 92 -17.51 4.24 -23.05
CA ALA A 92 -17.37 2.81 -23.35
C ALA A 92 -18.71 2.06 -23.41
N ALA A 93 -19.69 2.45 -22.59
CA ALA A 93 -21.02 1.84 -22.56
C ALA A 93 -21.80 2.11 -23.85
N ARG A 94 -21.51 3.21 -24.56
CA ARG A 94 -22.08 3.46 -25.89
C ARG A 94 -21.30 2.70 -26.95
N GLU A 95 -19.97 2.83 -26.91
CA GLU A 95 -19.09 2.16 -27.85
C GLU A 95 -17.68 2.00 -27.29
N TRP A 96 -17.20 0.75 -27.22
CA TRP A 96 -15.85 0.49 -26.77
C TRP A 96 -14.82 0.87 -27.83
N HIS A 97 -13.85 1.70 -27.43
CA HIS A 97 -12.69 2.02 -28.25
C HIS A 97 -11.38 1.71 -27.51
N PRO A 98 -10.38 1.08 -28.15
CA PRO A 98 -9.06 0.84 -27.54
C PRO A 98 -8.38 2.12 -27.02
N ALA A 99 -8.71 3.27 -27.60
CA ALA A 99 -8.25 4.58 -27.13
C ALA A 99 -8.69 4.90 -25.69
N LEU A 100 -9.87 4.42 -25.26
CA LEU A 100 -10.38 4.58 -23.89
C LEU A 100 -9.50 3.83 -22.90
N ALA A 101 -9.06 2.64 -23.27
CA ALA A 101 -8.15 1.85 -22.44
C ALA A 101 -6.80 2.57 -22.24
N HIS A 102 -6.27 3.17 -23.32
CA HIS A 102 -5.05 3.97 -23.25
C HIS A 102 -5.24 5.22 -22.38
N ARG A 103 -6.33 5.98 -22.59
CA ARG A 103 -6.69 7.16 -21.78
C ARG A 103 -6.80 6.82 -20.30
N TRP A 104 -7.43 5.70 -19.96
CA TRP A 104 -7.51 5.22 -18.59
C TRP A 104 -6.14 4.86 -18.02
N ALA A 105 -5.31 4.09 -18.74
CA ALA A 105 -3.99 3.71 -18.28
C ALA A 105 -3.07 4.92 -18.00
N VAL A 106 -3.16 5.99 -18.81
CA VAL A 106 -2.42 7.24 -18.55
C VAL A 106 -3.00 7.97 -17.33
N ARG A 107 -4.33 8.12 -17.26
CA ARG A 107 -5.00 8.85 -16.17
C ARG A 107 -4.80 8.17 -14.82
N HIS A 108 -4.95 6.85 -14.75
CA HIS A 108 -4.74 6.04 -13.55
C HIS A 108 -3.29 6.13 -13.06
N ARG A 109 -2.30 6.09 -13.97
CA ARG A 109 -0.88 6.30 -13.61
C ARG A 109 -0.61 7.69 -13.05
N ARG A 110 -1.23 8.74 -13.58
CA ARG A 110 -1.07 10.10 -13.03
C ARG A 110 -1.74 10.25 -11.66
N LEU A 111 -2.93 9.68 -11.50
CA LEU A 111 -3.69 9.73 -10.26
C LEU A 111 -2.94 9.06 -9.11
N LEU A 112 -2.31 7.91 -9.38
CA LEU A 112 -1.69 7.08 -8.34
C LEU A 112 -0.17 7.15 -8.31
N GLY A 113 0.53 7.53 -9.39
CA GLY A 113 2.00 7.42 -9.49
C GLY A 113 2.77 8.18 -8.40
N TRP A 114 2.44 9.45 -8.16
CA TRP A 114 3.07 10.26 -7.11
C TRP A 114 2.70 9.78 -5.69
N ARG A 115 1.47 9.28 -5.53
CA ARG A 115 0.90 8.89 -4.24
C ARG A 115 1.45 7.53 -3.77
N ARG A 116 1.58 6.58 -4.69
CA ARG A 116 2.25 5.29 -4.48
C ARG A 116 3.72 5.45 -4.10
N TRP A 117 4.41 6.42 -4.74
CA TRP A 117 5.79 6.74 -4.39
C TRP A 117 5.93 7.25 -2.95
N ARG A 118 5.03 8.13 -2.49
CA ARG A 118 5.00 8.61 -1.09
C ARG A 118 4.79 7.47 -0.09
N CYS A 119 3.84 6.58 -0.33
CA CYS A 119 3.60 5.43 0.55
C CYS A 119 4.82 4.51 0.62
N ARG A 120 5.48 4.24 -0.52
CA ARG A 120 6.72 3.44 -0.53
C ARG A 120 7.86 4.12 0.20
N LEU A 121 8.02 5.44 0.03
CA LEU A 121 9.02 6.22 0.74
C LEU A 121 8.78 6.19 2.25
N LEU A 122 7.54 6.41 2.69
CA LEU A 122 7.16 6.33 4.11
C LEU A 122 7.36 4.92 4.67
N ALA A 123 6.95 3.88 3.94
CA ALA A 123 7.18 2.50 4.35
C ALA A 123 8.67 2.16 4.45
N GLN A 124 9.50 2.68 3.53
CA GLN A 124 10.96 2.54 3.58
C GLN A 124 11.57 3.28 4.78
N LEU A 125 11.09 4.49 5.07
CA LEU A 125 11.50 5.28 6.22
C LEU A 125 11.22 4.55 7.53
N VAL A 126 10.00 4.05 7.70
CA VAL A 126 9.57 3.32 8.92
C VAL A 126 10.29 1.98 9.06
N ARG A 127 10.70 1.34 7.95
CA ARG A 127 11.46 0.08 7.97
C ARG A 127 12.95 0.24 8.31
N SER A 128 13.46 1.47 8.46
CA SER A 128 14.85 1.73 8.86
C SER A 128 14.93 2.19 10.33
N PRO A 129 15.39 1.33 11.26
CA PRO A 129 15.44 1.65 12.70
C PRO A 129 16.30 2.88 13.00
N GLY A 130 17.39 3.08 12.25
CA GLY A 130 18.26 4.24 12.39
C GLY A 130 17.59 5.54 11.95
N MET A 131 16.83 5.50 10.85
CA MET A 131 16.10 6.68 10.39
C MET A 131 14.98 7.05 11.35
N VAL A 132 14.17 6.07 11.80
CA VAL A 132 13.13 6.30 12.82
C VAL A 132 13.71 6.98 14.07
N GLY A 133 14.88 6.54 14.54
CA GLY A 133 15.57 7.16 15.66
C GLY A 133 15.99 8.61 15.41
N VAL A 134 16.49 8.92 14.21
CA VAL A 134 16.87 10.29 13.82
C VAL A 134 15.63 11.19 13.66
N THR A 135 14.58 10.72 12.98
CA THR A 135 13.34 11.49 12.84
C THR A 135 12.68 11.73 14.19
N ALA A 136 12.66 10.73 15.08
CA ALA A 136 12.12 10.89 16.43
C ALA A 136 12.90 11.94 17.23
N ARG A 137 14.24 11.93 17.18
CA ARG A 137 15.08 12.94 17.86
C ARG A 137 14.87 14.35 17.28
N LEU A 138 14.76 14.47 15.96
CA LEU A 138 14.48 15.74 15.29
C LEU A 138 13.08 16.28 15.62
N LEU A 139 12.05 15.43 15.63
CA LEU A 139 10.69 15.81 16.02
C LEU A 139 10.60 16.20 17.51
N GLN A 140 11.33 15.51 18.39
CA GLN A 140 11.42 15.89 19.81
C GLN A 140 12.11 17.25 20.00
N SER A 141 12.98 17.65 19.08
CA SER A 141 13.67 18.94 19.11
C SER A 141 12.84 20.09 18.52
N MET A 142 11.76 19.79 17.80
CA MET A 142 10.90 20.78 17.12
C MET A 142 9.40 20.43 17.26
N PRO A 143 8.77 20.69 18.42
CA PRO A 143 7.38 20.32 18.71
C PRO A 143 6.33 20.97 17.79
N GLY A 144 6.66 22.06 17.09
CA GLY A 144 5.75 22.74 16.16
C GLY A 144 5.54 22.03 14.81
N LEU A 145 6.43 21.11 14.40
CA LEU A 145 6.33 20.43 13.11
C LEU A 145 5.47 19.17 13.14
N GLY A 146 5.32 18.53 14.30
CA GLY A 146 4.55 17.29 14.44
C GLY A 146 3.07 17.45 14.11
N SER A 147 2.45 18.56 14.53
CA SER A 147 1.05 18.86 14.26
C SER A 147 0.79 19.17 12.78
N SER A 148 1.71 19.85 12.11
CA SER A 148 1.61 20.20 10.69
C SER A 148 1.80 18.97 9.79
N LEU A 149 2.71 18.06 10.14
CA LEU A 149 2.90 16.79 9.43
C LEU A 149 1.69 15.86 9.58
N ALA A 150 1.13 15.76 10.79
CA ALA A 150 -0.08 15.00 11.04
C ALA A 150 -1.25 15.51 10.17
N ALA A 151 -1.45 16.83 10.10
CA ALA A 151 -2.48 17.46 9.27
C ALA A 151 -2.27 17.24 7.76
N SER A 152 -1.01 17.19 7.29
CA SER A 152 -0.69 16.91 5.88
C SER A 152 -0.90 15.43 5.49
N LEU A 153 -0.82 14.52 6.46
CA LEU A 153 -1.03 13.08 6.27
C LEU A 153 -2.52 12.69 6.36
N THR A 154 -3.34 13.38 7.16
CA THR A 154 -4.81 13.17 7.19
C THR A 154 -5.58 13.86 6.08
N GLY A 155 -4.90 14.63 5.21
CA GLY A 155 -5.40 15.19 3.97
C GLY A 155 -6.92 15.31 3.88
N SER A 156 -7.51 16.34 4.50
CA SER A 156 -8.95 16.61 4.35
C SER A 156 -9.28 16.72 2.86
N PRO A 157 -10.14 15.86 2.31
CA PRO A 157 -10.52 15.93 0.91
C PRO A 157 -11.33 17.21 0.72
N ARG A 158 -10.76 18.21 0.05
CA ARG A 158 -11.57 19.26 -0.57
C ARG A 158 -12.31 18.61 -1.73
N VAL A 159 -13.56 18.25 -1.49
CA VAL A 159 -14.53 17.94 -2.55
C VAL A 159 -14.67 19.21 -3.39
N PRO A 160 -14.47 19.18 -4.71
CA PRO A 160 -14.81 20.31 -5.56
C PRO A 160 -16.31 20.56 -5.39
N GLU A 161 -16.68 21.76 -4.94
CA GLU A 161 -18.08 22.18 -4.93
C GLU A 161 -18.64 22.03 -6.34
N ALA A 162 -19.70 21.23 -6.46
CA ALA A 162 -20.53 21.23 -7.65
C ALA A 162 -21.25 22.59 -7.67
N GLY A 163 -20.75 23.50 -8.50
CA GLY A 163 -21.45 24.73 -8.86
C GLY A 163 -22.73 24.45 -9.65
N PRO A 164 -23.61 25.46 -9.73
CA PRO A 164 -25.07 25.36 -9.57
C PRO A 164 -25.81 24.53 -10.63
#